data_AF-A0A3N5GLP8-F1
#
_entry.id   AF-A0A3N5GLP8-F1
#
_cell.length_a   1.000
_cell.length_b   1.000
_cell.length_c   1.000
_cell.angle_alpha   90.00
_cell.angle_beta   90.00
_cell.angle_gamma   90.00
#
_symmetry.space_group_name_H-M   'P 1'
#
loop_
_entity.id
_entity.type
_entity.pdbx_description
1 polymer ?
#
loop_
_entity_poly.entity_id
_entity_poly.type
_entity_poly.pdbx_seq_one_letter_code
_entity_poly.pdbx_strand_id
1 'polypeptide(L)'
;MKHNPRSLLIALGLDALLAIILFAALNRFPIPQFFPCTHPQAQSAVLALCAALALQLTLGAKILAGYSKPALLGATILILLALWLGSYPYSPLGFSSGRIPLLRGFMVTTRSKPRFALGPGDFFTLTSGSPATIEPVLLVEGAKCSWASLNGGSLDNPEACDIAYDPPQAEFDILKIRIQPSCGLPQSVAQVKISILP
;
A
#
# COMPACT_ATOMS: atom_id res chain seq x y z
N MET A 1 -31.87 -19.74 -29.74
CA MET A 1 -32.00 -18.33 -30.13
C MET A 1 -30.65 -17.84 -30.64
N LYS A 2 -30.57 -17.33 -31.87
CA LYS A 2 -29.31 -16.86 -32.47
C LYS A 2 -29.10 -15.42 -32.00
N HIS A 3 -28.14 -15.19 -31.09
CA HIS A 3 -27.86 -13.84 -30.60
C HIS A 3 -27.33 -12.96 -31.74
N ASN A 4 -27.91 -11.78 -31.92
CA ASN A 4 -27.43 -10.81 -32.89
C ASN A 4 -26.10 -10.21 -32.36
N PRO A 5 -24.98 -10.32 -33.10
CA PRO A 5 -23.69 -9.83 -32.63
C PRO A 5 -23.70 -8.32 -32.32
N ARG A 6 -24.58 -7.54 -32.96
CA ARG A 6 -24.70 -6.09 -32.71
C ARG A 6 -25.24 -5.77 -31.32
N SER A 7 -26.25 -6.50 -30.85
CA SER A 7 -26.81 -6.28 -29.51
C SER A 7 -25.86 -6.71 -28.40
N LEU A 8 -24.99 -7.70 -28.66
CA LEU A 8 -23.93 -8.10 -27.73
C LEU A 8 -22.88 -6.99 -27.57
N LEU A 9 -22.45 -6.37 -28.68
CA LEU A 9 -21.49 -5.26 -28.65
C LEU A 9 -22.03 -4.03 -27.92
N ILE A 10 -23.31 -3.70 -28.12
CA ILE A 10 -23.96 -2.57 -27.44
C ILE A 10 -24.01 -2.83 -25.92
N ALA A 11 -24.36 -4.04 -25.49
CA ALA A 11 -24.40 -4.40 -24.07
C ALA A 11 -23.01 -4.30 -23.43
N LEU A 12 -21.98 -4.87 -24.06
CA LEU A 12 -20.59 -4.78 -23.58
C LEU A 12 -20.08 -3.34 -23.51
N GLY A 13 -20.44 -2.49 -24.48
CA GLY A 13 -20.08 -1.07 -24.47
C GLY A 13 -20.72 -0.31 -23.32
N LEU A 14 -22.00 -0.58 -23.03
CA LEU A 14 -22.71 0.00 -21.89
C LEU A 14 -22.12 -0.44 -20.55
N ASP A 15 -21.76 -1.72 -20.40
CA ASP A 15 -21.13 -2.23 -19.18
C ASP A 15 -19.75 -1.61 -18.93
N ALA A 16 -18.94 -1.49 -20.00
CA ALA A 16 -17.64 -0.84 -19.93
C ALA A 16 -17.78 0.64 -19.53
N LEU A 17 -18.74 1.35 -20.14
CA LEU A 17 -19.03 2.74 -19.80
C LEU A 17 -19.46 2.89 -18.34
N LEU A 18 -20.35 2.02 -17.86
CA LEU A 18 -20.80 2.02 -16.47
C LEU A 18 -19.63 1.77 -15.51
N ALA A 19 -18.77 0.79 -15.80
CA ALA A 19 -17.59 0.51 -15.00
C ALA A 19 -16.63 1.71 -14.95
N ILE A 20 -16.43 2.42 -16.07
CA ILE A 20 -15.60 3.64 -16.14
C ILE A 20 -16.21 4.76 -15.29
N ILE A 21 -17.53 4.99 -15.38
CA ILE A 21 -18.23 6.01 -14.59
C ILE A 21 -18.11 5.70 -13.10
N LEU A 22 -18.36 4.45 -12.71
CA LEU A 22 -18.24 4.01 -11.32
C LEU A 22 -16.81 4.13 -10.82
N PHE A 23 -15.82 3.77 -11.65
CA PHE A 23 -14.40 3.95 -11.32
C PHE A 23 -14.04 5.42 -11.09
N ALA A 24 -14.47 6.32 -11.97
CA ALA A 24 -14.22 7.75 -11.84
C ALA A 24 -14.88 8.32 -10.57
N ALA A 25 -16.10 7.88 -10.25
CA ALA A 25 -16.79 8.27 -9.03
C ALA A 25 -16.07 7.74 -7.78
N LEU A 26 -15.71 6.46 -7.76
CA LEU A 26 -15.02 5.81 -6.65
C LEU A 26 -13.64 6.40 -6.37
N ASN A 27 -12.89 6.80 -7.40
CA ASN A 27 -11.60 7.49 -7.22
C ASN A 27 -11.71 8.90 -6.60
N ARG A 28 -12.90 9.49 -6.53
CA ARG A 28 -13.13 10.78 -5.86
C ARG A 28 -13.35 10.64 -4.36
N PHE A 29 -13.68 9.44 -3.88
CA PHE A 29 -13.94 9.18 -2.47
C PHE A 29 -12.77 8.42 -1.84
N PRO A 30 -12.39 8.72 -0.59
CA PRO A 30 -11.43 7.91 0.16
C PRO A 30 -12.09 6.58 0.51
N ILE A 31 -11.81 5.55 -0.29
CA ILE A 31 -12.28 4.18 -0.02
C ILE A 31 -11.33 3.55 1.00
N PRO A 32 -11.83 2.96 2.09
CA PRO A 32 -10.98 2.24 3.03
C PRO A 32 -10.30 1.06 2.33
N GLN A 33 -9.06 0.74 2.69
CA GLN A 33 -8.33 -0.38 2.10
C GLN A 33 -8.96 -1.71 2.55
N PHE A 34 -9.52 -2.48 1.62
CA PHE A 34 -10.15 -3.77 1.88
C PHE A 34 -9.21 -4.95 1.60
N PHE A 35 -8.33 -4.80 0.61
CA PHE A 35 -7.39 -5.84 0.20
C PHE A 35 -5.96 -5.42 0.58
N PRO A 36 -5.32 -6.10 1.55
CA PRO A 36 -3.94 -5.80 1.89
C PRO A 36 -3.07 -5.98 0.65
N CYS A 37 -2.28 -4.95 0.32
CA CYS A 37 -1.38 -4.91 -0.82
C CYS A 37 -2.00 -5.15 -2.20
N THR A 38 -3.14 -4.51 -2.39
CA THR A 38 -3.59 -4.12 -3.72
C THR A 38 -3.36 -2.63 -3.90
N HIS A 39 -2.92 -2.19 -5.08
CA HIS A 39 -2.80 -0.77 -5.37
C HIS A 39 -4.16 -0.07 -5.20
N PRO A 40 -4.27 1.12 -4.57
CA PRO A 40 -5.56 1.79 -4.33
C PRO A 40 -6.42 1.95 -5.59
N GLN A 41 -5.78 2.26 -6.73
CA GLN A 41 -6.48 2.36 -8.01
C GLN A 41 -7.04 1.02 -8.48
N ALA A 42 -6.33 -0.10 -8.27
CA ALA A 42 -6.82 -1.41 -8.64
C ALA A 42 -7.98 -1.84 -7.73
N GLN A 43 -7.95 -1.46 -6.45
CA GLN A 43 -9.07 -1.66 -5.55
C GLN A 43 -10.32 -0.89 -6.00
N SER A 44 -10.17 0.39 -6.40
CA SER A 44 -11.27 1.17 -7.00
C SER A 44 -11.81 0.50 -8.27
N ALA A 45 -10.94 -0.04 -9.12
CA ALA A 45 -11.34 -0.75 -10.34
C ALA A 45 -12.13 -2.03 -10.03
N VAL A 46 -11.66 -2.84 -9.07
CA VAL A 46 -12.37 -4.05 -8.62
C VAL A 46 -13.74 -3.70 -8.05
N LEU A 47 -13.84 -2.67 -7.21
CA LEU A 47 -15.12 -2.22 -6.67
C LEU A 47 -16.07 -1.70 -7.76
N ALA A 48 -15.55 -0.94 -8.72
CA ALA A 48 -16.34 -0.45 -9.86
C ALA A 48 -16.89 -1.62 -10.69
N LEU A 49 -16.06 -2.63 -10.97
CA LEU A 49 -16.46 -3.83 -11.71
C LEU A 49 -17.47 -4.67 -10.91
N CYS A 50 -17.29 -4.85 -9.61
CA CYS A 50 -18.24 -5.55 -8.74
C CYS A 50 -19.59 -4.84 -8.66
N ALA A 51 -19.59 -3.50 -8.56
CA ALA A 51 -20.81 -2.70 -8.54
C ALA A 51 -21.54 -2.74 -9.90
N ALA A 52 -20.79 -2.65 -11.01
CA ALA A 52 -21.35 -2.81 -12.35
C ALA A 52 -21.98 -4.21 -12.52
N LEU A 53 -21.29 -5.26 -12.07
CA LEU A 53 -21.81 -6.64 -12.09
C LEU A 53 -23.09 -6.78 -11.26
N ALA A 54 -23.13 -6.22 -10.04
CA ALA A 54 -24.31 -6.27 -9.18
C ALA A 54 -25.52 -5.53 -9.79
N LEU A 55 -25.30 -4.38 -10.41
CA LEU A 55 -26.33 -3.64 -11.15
C LEU A 55 -26.81 -4.44 -12.36
N GLN A 56 -25.91 -5.10 -13.08
CA GLN A 56 -26.27 -5.91 -14.24
C GLN A 56 -27.07 -7.15 -13.86
N LEU A 57 -26.75 -7.79 -12.73
CA LEU A 57 -27.52 -8.92 -12.21
C LEU A 57 -28.93 -8.52 -11.74
N THR A 58 -29.09 -7.34 -11.14
CA THR A 58 -30.37 -6.90 -10.56
C THR A 58 -31.29 -6.20 -11.57
N LEU A 59 -30.75 -5.30 -12.39
CA LEU A 59 -31.49 -4.51 -13.38
C LEU A 59 -31.42 -5.12 -14.78
N GLY A 60 -30.25 -5.65 -15.17
CA GLY A 60 -30.04 -6.23 -16.49
C GLY A 60 -30.89 -7.48 -16.75
N ALA A 61 -31.15 -8.29 -15.72
CA ALA A 61 -32.06 -9.43 -15.81
C ALA A 61 -33.51 -9.03 -16.17
N LYS A 62 -33.93 -7.80 -15.84
CA LYS A 62 -35.27 -7.26 -16.17
C LYS A 62 -35.32 -6.60 -17.55
N ILE A 63 -34.22 -6.02 -18.01
CA ILE A 63 -34.18 -5.19 -19.23
C ILE A 63 -33.72 -6.00 -20.46
N LEU A 64 -32.78 -6.94 -20.29
CA LEU A 64 -32.17 -7.73 -21.37
C LEU A 64 -32.12 -9.21 -20.98
N ALA A 65 -33.28 -9.86 -20.97
CA ALA A 65 -33.39 -11.30 -20.76
C ALA A 65 -32.60 -12.07 -21.84
N GLY A 66 -31.52 -12.75 -21.44
CA GLY A 66 -30.73 -13.63 -22.31
C GLY A 66 -29.24 -13.28 -22.47
N TYR A 67 -28.77 -12.12 -21.97
CA TYR A 67 -27.37 -11.69 -22.09
C TYR A 67 -26.50 -11.93 -20.84
N SER A 68 -27.07 -12.53 -19.79
CA SER A 68 -26.45 -12.60 -18.46
C SER A 68 -25.18 -13.44 -18.38
N LYS A 69 -25.10 -14.56 -19.11
CA LYS A 69 -23.96 -15.50 -18.99
C LYS A 69 -22.63 -14.98 -19.55
N PRO A 70 -22.53 -14.52 -20.82
CA PRO A 70 -21.26 -14.05 -21.37
C PRO A 70 -20.78 -12.75 -20.69
N ALA A 71 -21.70 -11.85 -20.32
CA ALA A 71 -21.36 -10.63 -19.62
C ALA A 71 -20.80 -10.92 -18.21
N LEU A 72 -21.41 -11.86 -17.48
CA LEU A 72 -20.93 -12.29 -16.17
C LEU A 72 -19.55 -12.95 -16.24
N LEU A 73 -19.30 -13.78 -17.25
CA LEU A 73 -17.98 -14.36 -17.47
C LEU A 73 -16.93 -13.27 -17.76
N GLY A 74 -17.25 -12.33 -18.66
CA GLY A 74 -16.38 -11.22 -19.00
C GLY A 74 -16.04 -10.33 -17.80
N ALA A 75 -17.04 -9.93 -17.03
CA ALA A 75 -16.85 -9.15 -15.81
C ALA A 75 -16.02 -9.91 -14.76
N THR A 76 -16.26 -11.21 -14.59
CA THR A 76 -15.47 -12.06 -13.68
C THR A 76 -14.00 -12.08 -14.10
N ILE A 77 -13.72 -12.27 -15.40
CA ILE A 77 -12.35 -12.25 -15.95
C ILE A 77 -11.71 -10.89 -15.72
N LEU A 78 -12.44 -9.78 -15.95
CA LEU A 78 -11.93 -8.43 -15.72
C LEU A 78 -11.63 -8.16 -14.24
N ILE A 79 -12.45 -8.66 -13.31
CA ILE A 79 -12.20 -8.56 -11.86
C ILE A 79 -10.92 -9.31 -11.50
N LEU A 80 -10.78 -10.56 -11.96
CA LEU A 80 -9.58 -11.36 -11.72
C LEU A 80 -8.34 -10.70 -12.32
N LEU A 81 -8.44 -10.14 -13.52
CA LEU A 81 -7.35 -9.42 -14.18
C LEU A 81 -6.99 -8.14 -13.42
N ALA A 82 -7.97 -7.39 -12.93
CA ALA A 82 -7.76 -6.18 -12.13
C ALA A 82 -7.09 -6.50 -10.78
N LEU A 83 -7.50 -7.59 -10.12
CA LEU A 83 -6.84 -8.09 -8.90
C LEU A 83 -5.41 -8.53 -9.19
N TRP A 84 -5.19 -9.27 -10.28
CA TRP A 84 -3.86 -9.72 -10.66
C TRP A 84 -2.92 -8.54 -10.98
N LEU A 85 -3.37 -7.61 -11.84
CA LEU A 85 -2.65 -6.38 -12.19
C LEU A 85 -2.46 -5.45 -10.99
N GLY A 86 -3.36 -5.49 -10.01
CA GLY A 86 -3.32 -4.67 -8.81
C GLY A 86 -2.49 -5.22 -7.67
N SER A 87 -2.24 -6.54 -7.66
CA SER A 87 -1.51 -7.21 -6.59
C SER A 87 -0.04 -6.80 -6.62
N TYR A 88 0.44 -6.11 -5.58
CA TYR A 88 1.84 -5.69 -5.54
C TYR A 88 2.89 -6.80 -5.78
N PRO A 89 2.72 -8.07 -5.34
CA PRO A 89 3.72 -9.12 -5.61
C PRO A 89 3.75 -9.64 -7.05
N TYR A 90 2.66 -9.54 -7.82
CA TYR A 90 2.55 -10.13 -9.17
C TYR A 90 2.25 -9.11 -10.26
N SER A 91 2.07 -7.84 -9.89
CA SER A 91 1.71 -6.79 -10.83
C SER A 91 2.85 -6.50 -11.81
N PRO A 92 2.62 -6.61 -13.13
CA PRO A 92 3.55 -6.13 -14.13
C PRO A 92 3.67 -4.60 -14.15
N LEU A 93 2.75 -3.88 -13.49
CA LEU A 93 2.81 -2.43 -13.27
C LEU A 93 3.66 -2.06 -12.03
N GLY A 94 4.04 -3.06 -11.23
CA GLY A 94 4.92 -2.95 -10.06
C GLY A 94 6.37 -2.70 -10.45
N PHE A 95 6.63 -1.57 -11.11
CA PHE A 95 7.89 -0.86 -11.30
C PHE A 95 9.13 -1.67 -11.74
N SER A 96 9.63 -1.31 -12.92
CA SER A 96 10.86 -1.77 -13.57
C SER A 96 12.17 -1.61 -12.78
N SER A 97 12.14 -1.16 -11.51
CA SER A 97 13.30 -0.94 -10.64
C SER A 97 13.43 -1.95 -9.49
N GLY A 98 12.50 -2.89 -9.33
CA GLY A 98 12.73 -4.13 -8.56
C GLY A 98 12.54 -4.07 -7.03
N ARG A 99 12.16 -2.93 -6.42
CA ARG A 99 11.71 -2.89 -5.01
C ARG A 99 10.59 -1.88 -4.81
N ILE A 100 9.46 -2.33 -4.24
CA ILE A 100 8.39 -1.46 -3.78
C ILE A 100 8.94 -0.65 -2.59
N PRO A 101 8.95 0.70 -2.65
CA PRO A 101 9.38 1.49 -1.51
C PRO A 101 8.37 1.26 -0.36
N LEU A 102 8.80 0.56 0.68
CA LEU A 102 7.99 0.31 1.88
C LEU A 102 8.07 1.47 2.88
N LEU A 103 9.10 2.31 2.73
CA LEU A 103 9.47 3.38 3.65
C LEU A 103 9.66 4.67 2.84
N ARG A 104 9.01 5.75 3.28
CA ARG A 104 9.24 7.11 2.76
C ARG A 104 10.40 7.81 3.47
N GLY A 105 10.56 7.55 4.76
CA GLY A 105 11.56 8.17 5.63
C GLY A 105 11.24 7.90 7.10
N PHE A 106 11.75 8.75 7.98
CA PHE A 106 11.56 8.65 9.43
C PHE A 106 11.06 9.98 9.98
N MET A 107 10.16 9.92 10.95
CA MET A 107 9.80 11.06 11.80
C MET A 107 10.55 10.91 13.11
N VAL A 108 11.32 11.94 13.47
CA VAL A 108 12.12 11.95 14.68
C VAL A 108 11.63 13.06 15.59
N THR A 109 11.48 12.73 16.87
CA THR A 109 11.16 13.68 17.93
C THR A 109 12.29 13.63 18.94
N THR A 110 12.99 14.75 19.09
CA THR A 110 14.00 14.93 20.14
C THR A 110 13.51 15.97 21.14
N ARG A 111 14.22 16.10 22.26
CA ARG A 111 13.95 17.15 23.25
C ARG A 111 14.02 18.57 22.66
N SER A 112 14.93 18.80 21.70
CA SER A 112 15.17 20.11 21.11
C SER A 112 14.34 20.40 19.86
N LYS A 113 13.91 19.35 19.12
CA LYS A 113 13.16 19.49 17.88
C LYS A 113 12.04 18.46 17.80
N PRO A 114 10.77 18.88 17.91
CA PRO A 114 9.66 17.98 17.76
C PRO A 114 9.44 17.59 16.29
N ARG A 115 9.16 16.32 16.03
CA ARG A 115 8.63 15.76 14.78
C ARG A 115 9.22 16.34 13.50
N PHE A 116 10.52 16.15 13.27
CA PHE A 116 11.15 16.47 11.99
C PHE A 116 11.31 15.21 11.12
N ALA A 117 11.20 15.40 9.80
CA ALA A 117 11.35 14.33 8.83
C ALA A 117 12.83 14.11 8.46
N LEU A 118 13.22 12.86 8.30
CA LEU A 118 14.49 12.41 7.76
C LEU A 118 14.24 11.49 6.57
N GLY A 119 14.96 11.72 5.48
CA GLY A 119 14.97 10.81 4.34
C GLY A 119 15.77 9.53 4.63
N PRO A 120 15.60 8.49 3.81
CA PRO A 120 16.44 7.30 3.88
C PRO A 120 17.92 7.65 3.62
N GLY A 121 18.80 7.32 4.56
CA GLY A 121 20.25 7.59 4.45
C GLY A 121 20.69 8.93 5.05
N ASP A 122 19.75 9.80 5.42
CA ASP A 122 20.04 11.01 6.18
C ASP A 122 20.51 10.65 7.60
N PHE A 123 21.13 11.62 8.26
CA PHE A 123 21.54 11.52 9.65
C PHE A 123 21.02 12.70 10.46
N PHE A 124 20.97 12.52 11.77
CA PHE A 124 20.68 13.61 12.70
C PHE A 124 21.59 13.52 13.91
N THR A 125 21.66 14.61 14.66
CA THR A 125 22.55 14.74 15.81
C THR A 125 21.76 14.67 17.12
N LEU A 126 22.28 13.92 18.08
CA LEU A 126 21.79 13.82 19.44
C LEU A 126 22.91 14.12 20.44
N THR A 127 22.56 14.63 21.61
CA THR A 127 23.49 14.71 22.74
C THR A 127 23.49 13.38 23.48
N SER A 128 24.64 12.98 24.03
CA SER A 128 24.78 11.80 24.87
C SER A 128 23.74 11.81 26.00
N GLY A 129 23.09 10.66 26.21
CA GLY A 129 22.02 10.50 27.21
C GLY A 129 20.72 11.27 26.92
N SER A 130 20.56 11.87 25.73
CA SER A 130 19.29 12.50 25.34
C SER A 130 18.44 11.55 24.50
N PRO A 131 17.27 11.11 24.98
CA PRO A 131 16.40 10.21 24.24
C PRO A 131 15.84 10.86 22.96
N ALA A 132 15.50 10.01 22.00
CA ALA A 132 14.70 10.38 20.84
C ALA A 132 13.60 9.34 20.58
N THR A 133 12.44 9.81 20.12
CA THR A 133 11.42 8.94 19.55
C THR A 133 11.59 8.90 18.04
N ILE A 134 11.62 7.71 17.46
CA ILE A 134 11.79 7.50 16.02
C ILE A 134 10.64 6.66 15.50
N GLU A 135 9.96 7.15 14.48
CA GLU A 135 8.81 6.52 13.84
C GLU A 135 9.06 6.40 12.32
N PRO A 136 9.00 5.21 11.71
CA PRO A 136 9.14 5.04 10.28
C PRO A 136 7.86 5.49 9.57
N VAL A 137 8.00 6.32 8.53
CA VAL A 137 6.88 6.70 7.67
C VAL A 137 6.68 5.62 6.61
N LEU A 138 5.85 4.64 6.95
CA LEU A 138 5.57 3.50 6.08
C LEU A 138 4.58 3.87 4.96
N LEU A 139 4.77 3.26 3.80
CA LEU A 139 3.84 3.36 2.66
C LEU A 139 2.85 2.20 2.60
N VAL A 140 3.00 1.23 3.50
CA VAL A 140 2.16 0.04 3.64
C VAL A 140 1.60 -0.03 5.05
N GLU A 141 0.34 -0.44 5.18
CA GLU A 141 -0.30 -0.64 6.47
C GLU A 141 -0.01 -2.04 7.03
N GLY A 142 -0.06 -2.16 8.36
CA GLY A 142 0.07 -3.44 9.06
C GLY A 142 1.42 -4.13 8.87
N ALA A 143 2.51 -3.38 8.72
CA ALA A 143 3.85 -3.96 8.70
C ALA A 143 4.31 -4.34 10.12
N LYS A 144 5.12 -5.39 10.20
CA LYS A 144 5.90 -5.71 11.40
C LYS A 144 7.26 -5.03 11.29
N CYS A 145 7.71 -4.43 12.38
CA CYS A 145 9.00 -3.77 12.48
C CYS A 145 9.89 -4.51 13.48
N SER A 146 11.20 -4.52 13.24
CA SER A 146 12.18 -4.97 14.22
C SER A 146 13.41 -4.09 14.12
N TRP A 147 13.81 -3.50 15.24
CA TRP A 147 14.89 -2.54 15.36
C TRP A 147 16.13 -3.17 15.98
N ALA A 148 17.29 -2.73 15.52
CA ALA A 148 18.57 -3.07 16.11
C ALA A 148 19.51 -1.87 16.07
N SER A 149 20.15 -1.57 17.19
CA SER A 149 21.30 -0.67 17.26
C SER A 149 22.58 -1.44 16.93
N LEU A 150 23.51 -0.80 16.19
CA LEU A 150 24.83 -1.38 15.93
C LEU A 150 25.81 -1.15 17.07
N ASN A 151 25.72 -0.02 17.77
CA ASN A 151 26.64 0.36 18.83
C ASN A 151 26.05 0.20 20.24
N GLY A 152 24.96 -0.55 20.38
CA GLY A 152 24.39 -0.94 21.67
C GLY A 152 23.55 0.16 22.35
N GLY A 153 22.97 1.08 21.58
CA GLY A 153 21.94 1.98 22.07
C GLY A 153 20.71 1.22 22.57
N SER A 154 20.06 1.78 23.59
CA SER A 154 18.92 1.14 24.24
C SER A 154 17.62 1.48 23.52
N LEU A 155 16.74 0.49 23.41
CA LEU A 155 15.44 0.56 22.75
C LEU A 155 14.38 0.11 23.75
N ASP A 156 13.29 0.86 23.88
CA ASP A 156 12.18 0.50 24.76
C ASP A 156 11.46 -0.78 24.31
N ASN A 157 11.12 -0.87 23.02
CA ASN A 157 10.49 -2.04 22.41
C ASN A 157 11.02 -2.25 20.98
N PRO A 158 12.05 -3.11 20.79
CA PRO A 158 12.63 -3.36 19.48
C PRO A 158 11.64 -3.86 18.41
N GLU A 159 10.51 -4.46 18.80
CA GLU A 159 9.53 -5.04 17.87
C GLU A 159 8.36 -4.09 17.53
N ALA A 160 8.35 -2.87 18.10
CA ALA A 160 7.42 -1.82 17.71
C ALA A 160 7.91 -1.08 16.46
N CYS A 161 7.00 -0.44 15.73
CA CYS A 161 7.40 0.40 14.60
C CYS A 161 7.91 1.75 15.08
N ASP A 162 7.22 2.38 16.03
CA ASP A 162 7.71 3.50 16.81
C ASP A 162 8.54 3.03 18.00
N ILE A 163 9.69 3.67 18.23
CA ILE A 163 10.59 3.34 19.33
C ILE A 163 10.99 4.61 20.10
N ALA A 164 11.19 4.47 21.40
CA ALA A 164 12.04 5.36 22.17
C ALA A 164 13.47 4.81 22.20
N TYR A 165 14.43 5.64 21.83
CA TYR A 165 15.83 5.31 21.69
C TYR A 165 16.68 6.17 22.62
N ASP A 166 17.54 5.51 23.40
CA ASP A 166 18.58 6.15 24.20
C ASP A 166 19.97 5.90 23.59
N PRO A 167 20.74 6.96 23.27
CA PRO A 167 22.01 6.83 22.59
C PRO A 167 23.10 6.17 23.46
N PRO A 168 23.97 5.33 22.87
CA PRO A 168 25.11 4.75 23.58
C PRO A 168 26.20 5.81 23.85
N GLN A 169 27.19 5.47 24.68
CA GLN A 169 28.40 6.27 24.88
C GLN A 169 29.41 6.05 23.73
N ALA A 170 29.03 6.47 22.52
CA ALA A 170 29.84 6.42 21.30
C ALA A 170 29.67 7.72 20.50
N GLU A 171 30.51 7.98 19.50
CA GLU A 171 30.41 9.19 18.64
C GLU A 171 29.28 9.10 17.61
N PHE A 172 28.83 7.89 17.28
CA PHE A 172 27.73 7.65 16.37
C PHE A 172 27.02 6.34 16.71
N ASP A 173 25.81 6.18 16.19
CA ASP A 173 25.12 4.90 16.13
C ASP A 173 24.39 4.75 14.78
N ILE A 174 24.06 3.51 14.43
CA ILE A 174 23.24 3.17 13.28
C ILE A 174 22.10 2.29 13.76
N LEU A 175 20.88 2.82 13.66
CA LEU A 175 19.67 2.06 13.91
C LEU A 175 19.22 1.41 12.60
N LYS A 176 19.14 0.09 12.60
CA LYS A 176 18.59 -0.70 11.48
C LYS A 176 17.16 -1.08 11.80
N ILE A 177 16.25 -0.79 10.88
CA ILE A 177 14.88 -1.27 10.92
C ILE A 177 14.68 -2.35 9.85
N ARG A 178 14.13 -3.47 10.26
CA ARG A 178 13.61 -4.54 9.40
C ARG A 178 12.11 -4.37 9.28
N ILE A 179 11.61 -4.22 8.06
CA ILE A 179 10.18 -4.01 7.78
C ILE A 179 9.67 -5.22 7.02
N GLN A 180 8.74 -5.96 7.63
CA GLN A 180 8.03 -7.07 7.02
C GLN A 180 6.57 -6.69 6.78
N PRO A 181 6.17 -6.39 5.53
CA PRO A 181 4.77 -6.16 5.21
C PRO A 181 3.95 -7.42 5.46
N SER A 182 2.71 -7.24 5.94
CA SER A 182 1.75 -8.33 6.20
C SER A 182 1.28 -9.08 4.94
N CYS A 183 1.58 -8.55 3.76
CA CYS A 183 0.94 -8.93 2.51
C CYS A 183 1.83 -9.72 1.55
N GLY A 184 2.83 -10.42 2.08
CA GLY A 184 3.71 -11.29 1.28
C GLY A 184 4.74 -10.54 0.42
N LEU A 185 4.88 -9.23 0.59
CA LEU A 185 5.98 -8.49 -0.01
C LEU A 185 7.32 -8.88 0.63
N PRO A 186 8.42 -8.83 -0.13
CA PRO A 186 9.74 -9.12 0.40
C PRO A 186 10.06 -8.12 1.52
N GLN A 187 10.74 -8.63 2.54
CA GLN A 187 11.27 -7.82 3.62
C GLN A 187 12.17 -6.71 3.08
N SER A 188 12.09 -5.52 3.67
CA SER A 188 13.08 -4.46 3.46
C SER A 188 13.87 -4.16 4.73
N VAL A 189 15.07 -3.64 4.53
CA VAL A 189 15.91 -3.12 5.60
C VAL A 189 16.22 -1.68 5.28
N ALA A 190 16.01 -0.80 6.24
CA ALA A 190 16.41 0.59 6.19
C ALA A 190 17.26 0.92 7.43
N GLN A 191 17.93 2.07 7.39
CA GLN A 191 18.80 2.49 8.47
C GLN A 191 18.71 4.00 8.70
N VAL A 192 18.87 4.39 9.95
CA VAL A 192 19.02 5.78 10.41
C VAL A 192 20.39 5.92 11.02
N LYS A 193 21.15 6.93 10.58
CA LYS A 193 22.45 7.26 11.15
C LYS A 193 22.30 8.36 12.19
N ILE A 194 22.97 8.22 13.31
CA ILE A 194 22.88 9.15 14.43
C ILE A 194 24.29 9.58 14.79
N SER A 195 24.55 10.88 14.77
CA SER A 195 25.77 11.46 15.34
C SER A 195 25.52 11.83 16.79
N ILE A 196 26.40 11.44 17.69
CA ILE A 196 26.24 11.63 19.13
C ILE A 196 27.32 12.61 19.60
N LEU A 197 26.86 13.74 20.13
CA LEU A 197 27.72 14.74 20.76
C LEU A 197 27.94 14.36 22.23
N PRO A 198 29.15 14.57 22.76
CA PRO A 198 29.45 14.33 24.17
C PRO A 198 28.57 15.16 25.12
#